data_AF-A0A9P0QFT7-F1
#
_entry.id   AF-A0A9P0QFT7-F1
#
_cell.length_a   1.000
_cell.length_b   1.000
_cell.length_c   1.000
_cell.angle_alpha   90.00
_cell.angle_beta   90.00
_cell.angle_gamma   90.00
#
_symmetry.space_group_name_H-M   'P 1'
#
loop_
_entity.id
_entity.type
_entity.pdbx_description
1 polymer ?
#
loop_
_entity_poly.entity_id
_entity_poly.type
_entity_poly.pdbx_seq_one_letter_code
_entity_poly.pdbx_strand_id
1 'polypeptide(L)'
;MENMMQGNKIRRVAATRMNERSSRSHTIFRIILESKDANQKDGPVHISYLNLMDLAGSERVSLTKAAGNVIRQLSEGKEFISYRDSKLTRLLSQALGGNAKSLIIGNVTLAAEEETRSTPEFAQSTKTVKNKTKVNILSATEETLQGYQNLTRDLETRLKSRQLS
;
A
#
# COMPACT_ATOMS: atom_id res chain seq x y z
N MET A 1 2.54 14.64 -17.24
CA MET A 1 1.12 14.24 -17.38
C MET A 1 0.91 13.15 -18.44
N GLU A 2 1.77 13.09 -19.47
CA GLU A 2 1.74 12.10 -20.55
C GLU A 2 1.75 10.63 -20.08
N ASN A 3 2.65 10.26 -19.15
CA ASN A 3 2.70 8.90 -18.61
C ASN A 3 1.38 8.45 -17.93
N MET A 4 0.66 9.39 -17.31
CA MET A 4 -0.65 9.11 -16.70
C MET A 4 -1.71 8.86 -17.77
N MET A 5 -1.70 9.67 -18.84
CA MET A 5 -2.60 9.48 -19.99
C MET A 5 -2.31 8.17 -20.72
N GLN A 6 -1.05 7.80 -20.88
CA GLN A 6 -0.64 6.55 -21.50
C GLN A 6 -1.01 5.34 -20.62
N GLY A 7 -0.83 5.43 -19.31
CA GLY A 7 -1.27 4.39 -18.36
C GLY A 7 -2.79 4.15 -18.42
N ASN A 8 -3.57 5.23 -18.54
CA ASN A 8 -5.03 5.13 -18.73
C ASN A 8 -5.41 4.42 -20.03
N LYS A 9 -4.62 4.57 -21.10
CA LYS A 9 -4.86 3.87 -22.39
C LYS A 9 -4.52 2.37 -22.31
N ILE A 10 -3.57 1.97 -21.46
CA ILE A 10 -3.12 0.57 -21.31
C ILE A 10 -3.97 -0.20 -20.29
N ARG A 11 -4.82 0.48 -19.51
CA ARG A 11 -5.71 -0.18 -18.55
C ARG A 11 -6.60 -1.19 -19.27
N ARG A 12 -6.43 -2.48 -18.96
CA ARG A 12 -7.16 -3.60 -19.59
C ARG A 12 -8.67 -3.46 -19.33
N VAL A 13 -9.41 -3.00 -20.33
CA VAL A 13 -10.87 -2.85 -20.28
C VAL A 13 -11.52 -4.16 -20.71
N ALA A 14 -12.05 -4.93 -19.77
CA ALA A 14 -12.96 -6.03 -20.09
C ALA A 14 -14.39 -5.53 -19.84
N ALA A 15 -15.08 -5.15 -20.91
CA ALA A 15 -16.46 -4.68 -20.84
C ALA A 15 -17.38 -5.78 -20.29
N THR A 16 -18.28 -5.43 -19.36
CA THR A 16 -19.44 -6.27 -19.02
C THR A 16 -20.70 -5.42 -18.97
N ARG A 17 -21.86 -6.05 -19.26
CA ARG A 17 -23.19 -5.46 -19.56
C ARG A 17 -23.80 -4.52 -18.48
N MET A 18 -23.06 -4.15 -17.44
CA MET A 18 -23.56 -3.26 -16.37
C MET A 18 -22.59 -2.12 -16.01
N ASN A 19 -21.35 -2.09 -16.51
CA ASN A 19 -20.42 -0.96 -16.32
C ASN A 19 -19.32 -0.98 -17.39
N GLU A 20 -19.20 0.09 -18.17
CA GLU A 20 -18.39 0.11 -19.39
C GLU A 20 -16.88 0.34 -19.14
N ARG A 21 -16.42 0.74 -17.94
CA ARG A 21 -15.05 1.31 -17.85
C ARG A 21 -14.10 0.91 -16.72
N SER A 22 -14.47 0.27 -15.62
CA SER A 22 -13.50 0.14 -14.50
C SER A 22 -13.75 -0.90 -13.40
N SER A 23 -14.87 -1.62 -13.39
CA SER A 23 -15.32 -2.33 -12.16
C SER A 23 -14.44 -3.50 -11.68
N ARG A 24 -13.47 -3.96 -12.48
CA ARG A 24 -12.74 -5.21 -12.19
C ARG A 24 -11.25 -5.05 -11.91
N SER A 25 -10.65 -3.88 -12.17
CA SER A 25 -9.22 -3.64 -12.01
C SER A 25 -8.92 -2.50 -11.04
N HIS A 26 -8.01 -2.72 -10.09
CA HIS A 26 -7.44 -1.64 -9.28
C HIS A 26 -6.33 -0.94 -10.06
N THR A 27 -6.23 0.38 -9.92
CA THR A 27 -5.13 1.17 -10.47
C THR A 27 -4.33 1.76 -9.32
N ILE A 28 -3.00 1.68 -9.40
CA ILE A 28 -2.09 2.29 -8.44
C ILE A 28 -1.14 3.19 -9.21
N PHE A 29 -1.11 4.45 -8.84
CA PHE A 29 -0.16 5.42 -9.33
C PHE A 29 0.72 5.89 -8.17
N ARG A 30 2.04 5.74 -8.31
CA ARG A 30 3.01 6.10 -7.28
C ARG A 30 3.92 7.19 -7.79
N ILE A 31 4.03 8.25 -7.00
CA ILE A 31 5.06 9.27 -7.16
C ILE A 31 6.08 9.05 -6.04
N ILE A 32 7.35 8.91 -6.42
CA ILE A 32 8.47 8.86 -5.50
C ILE A 32 9.10 10.25 -5.50
N LEU A 33 9.17 10.87 -4.33
CA LEU A 33 9.71 12.20 -4.11
C LEU A 33 10.99 12.03 -3.29
N GLU A 34 12.10 12.41 -3.87
CA GLU A 34 13.40 12.47 -3.20
C GLU A 34 13.75 13.94 -2.98
N SER A 35 14.15 14.27 -1.75
CA SER A 35 14.55 15.62 -1.37
C SER A 35 15.86 15.59 -0.61
N LYS A 36 16.76 16.50 -0.93
CA LYS A 36 18.06 16.66 -0.28
C LYS A 36 18.28 18.15 0.00
N ASP A 37 18.85 18.46 1.16
CA ASP A 37 19.26 19.83 1.45
C ASP A 37 20.38 20.25 0.50
N ALA A 38 20.14 21.31 -0.28
CA ALA A 38 21.10 21.85 -1.25
C ALA A 38 22.38 22.36 -0.58
N ASN A 39 22.32 22.74 0.69
CA ASN A 39 23.46 23.25 1.45
C ASN A 39 24.32 22.13 2.06
N GLN A 40 23.85 20.88 2.06
CA GLN A 40 24.54 19.76 2.69
C GLN A 40 24.88 18.68 1.65
N LYS A 41 26.11 18.76 1.10
CA LYS A 41 26.60 17.82 0.06
C LYS A 41 26.51 16.35 0.47
N ASP A 42 26.68 16.04 1.75
CA ASP A 42 26.58 14.67 2.31
C ASP A 42 25.41 14.52 3.31
N GLY A 43 24.39 15.38 3.18
CA GLY A 43 23.21 15.36 4.03
C GLY A 43 22.27 14.18 3.74
N PRO A 44 21.39 13.85 4.71
CA PRO A 44 20.38 12.81 4.53
C PRO A 44 19.45 13.10 3.35
N VAL A 45 19.11 12.07 2.58
CA VAL A 45 18.11 12.15 1.51
C VAL A 45 16.77 11.73 2.08
N HIS A 46 15.79 12.62 2.04
CA HIS A 46 14.41 12.32 2.43
C HIS A 46 13.69 11.66 1.26
N ILE A 47 12.98 10.56 1.53
CA ILE A 47 12.16 9.88 0.53
C ILE A 47 10.70 9.85 0.97
N SER A 48 9.82 10.27 0.08
CA SER A 48 8.37 10.23 0.28
C SER A 48 7.69 9.47 -0.85
N TYR A 49 6.70 8.67 -0.50
CA TYR A 49 5.91 7.90 -1.46
C TYR A 49 4.48 8.41 -1.44
N LEU A 50 4.08 9.11 -2.51
CA LEU A 50 2.68 9.45 -2.72
C LEU A 50 2.02 8.33 -3.53
N ASN A 51 1.10 7.61 -2.90
CA ASN A 51 0.34 6.54 -3.54
C ASN A 51 -1.10 7.02 -3.79
N LEU A 52 -1.52 7.04 -5.05
CA LEU A 52 -2.90 7.25 -5.46
C LEU A 52 -3.46 5.91 -5.91
N MET A 53 -4.49 5.42 -5.22
CA MET A 53 -5.07 4.11 -5.49
C MET A 53 -6.54 4.25 -5.86
N ASP A 54 -6.88 3.88 -7.10
CA ASP A 54 -8.25 3.76 -7.59
C ASP A 54 -8.68 2.30 -7.40
N LEU A 55 -9.60 2.08 -6.48
CA LEU A 55 -10.04 0.73 -6.14
C LEU A 55 -11.21 0.31 -7.03
N ALA A 56 -11.14 -0.91 -7.58
CA ALA A 56 -12.27 -1.50 -8.25
C ALA A 56 -13.45 -1.68 -7.29
N GLY A 57 -14.66 -1.66 -7.87
CA GLY A 57 -15.92 -1.50 -7.17
C GLY A 57 -16.11 -2.41 -5.94
N SER A 58 -16.78 -1.84 -4.93
CA SER A 58 -17.05 -2.42 -3.61
C SER A 58 -18.10 -3.53 -3.63
N GLU A 59 -18.83 -3.70 -4.74
CA GLU A 59 -19.78 -4.80 -4.98
C GLU A 59 -19.10 -6.18 -4.93
N ARG A 60 -17.77 -6.21 -5.00
CA ARG A 60 -16.99 -7.46 -4.89
C ARG A 60 -16.83 -7.89 -3.45
N VAL A 61 -17.78 -8.72 -3.02
CA VAL A 61 -17.84 -9.39 -1.70
C VAL A 61 -16.49 -9.95 -1.22
N SER A 62 -15.66 -10.55 -2.09
CA SER A 62 -14.37 -11.15 -1.68
C SER A 62 -13.31 -10.12 -1.28
N LEU A 63 -13.34 -8.94 -1.90
CA LEU A 63 -12.33 -7.91 -1.71
C LEU A 63 -12.66 -7.02 -0.52
N THR A 64 -13.95 -6.71 -0.35
CA THR A 64 -14.51 -6.05 0.83
C THR A 64 -14.28 -6.89 2.08
N LYS A 65 -14.36 -8.23 1.98
CA LYS A 65 -14.07 -9.16 3.10
C LYS A 65 -12.59 -9.15 3.51
N ALA A 66 -11.64 -9.24 2.57
CA ALA A 66 -10.21 -9.26 2.91
C ALA A 66 -9.76 -7.92 3.53
N ALA A 67 -10.13 -6.79 2.91
CA ALA A 67 -9.83 -5.47 3.45
C ALA A 67 -10.53 -5.23 4.79
N GLY A 68 -11.82 -5.58 4.88
CA GLY A 68 -12.60 -5.48 6.11
C GLY A 68 -12.02 -6.31 7.26
N ASN A 69 -11.53 -7.53 6.98
CA ASN A 69 -10.86 -8.36 8.00
C ASN A 69 -9.58 -7.70 8.51
N VAL A 70 -8.73 -7.16 7.61
CA VAL A 70 -7.52 -6.41 8.00
C VAL A 70 -7.87 -5.21 8.88
N ILE A 71 -8.87 -4.42 8.50
CA ILE A 71 -9.32 -3.24 9.25
C ILE A 71 -9.82 -3.64 10.65
N ARG A 72 -10.60 -4.72 10.73
CA ARG A 72 -11.10 -5.25 12.00
C ARG A 72 -9.95 -5.71 12.89
N GLN A 73 -9.03 -6.52 12.37
CA GLN A 73 -7.86 -7.01 13.12
C GLN A 73 -7.00 -5.86 13.63
N LEU A 74 -6.83 -4.80 12.82
CA LEU A 74 -6.11 -3.58 13.23
C LEU A 74 -6.85 -2.80 14.31
N SER A 75 -8.17 -2.69 14.21
CA SER A 75 -9.01 -2.00 15.20
C SER A 75 -9.07 -2.74 16.52
N GLU A 76 -9.03 -4.07 16.49
CA GLU A 76 -8.92 -4.96 17.66
C GLU A 76 -7.50 -5.00 18.24
N GLY A 77 -6.51 -4.36 17.60
CA GLY A 77 -5.13 -4.31 18.09
C GLY A 77 -4.38 -5.65 18.02
N LYS A 78 -4.74 -6.54 17.08
CA LYS A 78 -4.05 -7.84 16.93
C LYS A 78 -2.61 -7.65 16.49
N GLU A 79 -1.73 -8.51 17.00
CA GLU A 79 -0.32 -8.54 16.57
C GLU A 79 -0.16 -9.07 15.14
N PHE A 80 -0.90 -10.13 14.81
CA PHE A 80 -0.87 -10.73 13.47
C PHE A 80 -2.03 -10.20 12.61
N ILE A 81 -1.67 -9.50 11.53
CA ILE A 81 -2.62 -8.95 10.56
C ILE A 81 -2.51 -9.69 9.23
N SER A 82 -3.64 -10.15 8.71
CA SER A 82 -3.74 -11.04 7.54
C SER A 82 -3.66 -10.28 6.22
N TYR A 83 -2.65 -9.41 6.05
CA TYR A 83 -2.45 -8.68 4.79
C TYR A 83 -2.24 -9.60 3.58
N ARG A 84 -1.83 -10.86 3.82
CA ARG A 84 -1.48 -11.83 2.77
C ARG A 84 -2.68 -12.46 2.08
N ASP A 85 -3.89 -12.28 2.60
CA ASP A 85 -5.12 -12.90 2.08
C ASP A 85 -5.48 -12.38 0.68
N SER A 86 -5.01 -11.18 0.30
CA SER A 86 -5.17 -10.66 -1.05
C SER A 86 -3.96 -9.84 -1.52
N LYS A 87 -3.79 -9.75 -2.85
CA LYS A 87 -2.76 -8.87 -3.45
C LYS A 87 -3.01 -7.40 -3.10
N LEU A 88 -4.27 -6.98 -3.01
CA LEU A 88 -4.60 -5.60 -2.65
C LEU A 88 -4.21 -5.30 -1.20
N THR A 89 -4.59 -6.14 -0.25
CA THR A 89 -4.26 -5.94 1.17
C THR A 89 -2.76 -5.95 1.42
N ARG A 90 -1.98 -6.69 0.62
CA ARG A 90 -0.51 -6.59 0.63
C ARG A 90 -0.01 -5.22 0.18
N LEU A 91 -0.59 -4.66 -0.88
CA LEU A 91 -0.21 -3.33 -1.39
C LEU A 91 -0.66 -2.21 -0.43
N LEU A 92 -1.78 -2.41 0.26
CA LEU A 92 -2.32 -1.48 1.26
C LEU A 92 -1.68 -1.60 2.65
N SER A 93 -0.75 -2.55 2.87
CA SER A 93 -0.20 -2.78 4.21
C SER A 93 0.55 -1.57 4.79
N GLN A 94 1.06 -0.68 3.93
CA GLN A 94 1.62 0.60 4.38
C GLN A 94 0.53 1.61 4.72
N ALA A 95 -0.57 1.62 3.95
CA ALA A 95 -1.69 2.53 4.11
C ALA A 95 -2.61 2.19 5.29
N LEU A 96 -2.70 0.92 5.68
CA LEU A 96 -3.50 0.45 6.80
C LEU A 96 -2.56 -0.11 7.86
N GLY A 97 -2.39 0.58 8.99
CA GLY A 97 -1.54 0.16 10.11
C GLY A 97 -0.03 0.34 9.93
N GLY A 98 0.43 0.74 8.75
CA GLY A 98 1.87 0.87 8.41
C GLY A 98 2.43 2.29 8.49
N ASN A 99 3.51 2.53 7.74
CA ASN A 99 4.17 3.83 7.65
C ASN A 99 3.63 4.67 6.49
N ALA A 100 2.39 5.13 6.61
CA ALA A 100 1.82 6.09 5.66
C ALA A 100 0.80 7.00 6.34
N LYS A 101 0.69 8.24 5.86
CA LYS A 101 -0.48 9.08 6.12
C LYS A 101 -1.53 8.72 5.07
N SER A 102 -2.66 8.20 5.52
CA SER A 102 -3.69 7.66 4.61
C SER A 102 -4.92 8.52 4.59
N LEU A 103 -5.44 8.76 3.38
CA LEU A 103 -6.73 9.37 3.12
C LEU A 103 -7.55 8.37 2.32
N ILE A 104 -8.78 8.13 2.75
CA ILE A 104 -9.74 7.27 2.05
C ILE A 104 -10.91 8.14 1.60
N ILE A 105 -11.27 8.01 0.33
CA ILE A 105 -12.42 8.70 -0.26
C ILE A 105 -13.46 7.63 -0.56
N GLY A 106 -14.61 7.71 0.10
CA GLY A 106 -15.75 6.84 -0.16
C GLY A 106 -16.68 7.47 -1.19
N ASN A 107 -16.78 6.89 -2.38
CA ASN A 107 -17.75 7.31 -3.39
C ASN A 107 -19.08 6.57 -3.17
N VAL A 108 -20.18 7.32 -3.07
CA VAL A 108 -21.53 6.80 -2.84
C VAL A 108 -22.47 7.24 -3.95
N THR A 109 -23.53 6.47 -4.20
CA THR A 109 -24.59 6.80 -5.16
C THR A 109 -25.97 6.64 -4.53
N LEU A 110 -26.91 7.51 -4.90
CA LEU A 110 -28.30 7.39 -4.45
C LEU A 110 -29.10 6.33 -5.24
N ALA A 111 -28.55 5.85 -6.36
CA ALA A 111 -29.24 4.92 -7.26
C ALA A 111 -29.16 3.44 -6.84
N ALA A 112 -28.32 3.11 -5.85
CA ALA A 112 -28.09 1.74 -5.39
C ALA A 112 -27.90 1.72 -3.87
N GLU A 113 -29.02 1.83 -3.14
CA GLU A 113 -29.04 2.00 -1.68
C GLU A 113 -28.31 0.87 -0.93
N GLU A 114 -28.58 -0.39 -1.29
CA GLU A 114 -27.97 -1.58 -0.67
C GLU A 114 -26.43 -1.59 -0.81
N GLU A 115 -25.90 -1.27 -1.99
CA GLU A 115 -24.46 -1.20 -2.23
C GLU A 115 -23.83 0.00 -1.54
N THR A 116 -24.52 1.15 -1.54
CA THR A 116 -24.05 2.39 -0.94
C THR A 116 -23.87 2.27 0.57
N ARG A 117 -24.69 1.48 1.27
CA ARG A 117 -24.58 1.30 2.73
C ARG A 117 -23.22 0.73 3.17
N SER A 118 -22.60 -0.10 2.34
CA SER A 118 -21.30 -0.70 2.64
C SER A 118 -20.16 0.33 2.73
N THR A 119 -20.25 1.44 1.98
CA THR A 119 -19.20 2.46 1.90
C THR A 119 -19.04 3.27 3.20
N PRO A 120 -20.11 3.83 3.81
CA PRO A 120 -20.04 4.47 5.13
C PRO A 120 -19.64 3.50 6.25
N GLU A 121 -20.13 2.26 6.25
CA GLU A 121 -19.75 1.24 7.26
C GLU A 121 -18.25 0.93 7.19
N PHE A 122 -17.71 0.79 5.97
CA PHE A 122 -16.28 0.66 5.73
C PHE A 122 -15.51 1.90 6.21
N ALA A 123 -15.97 3.10 5.83
CA ALA A 123 -15.34 4.36 6.22
C ALA A 123 -15.25 4.51 7.75
N GLN A 124 -16.35 4.21 8.45
CA GLN A 124 -16.44 4.23 9.91
C GLN A 124 -15.43 3.25 10.54
N SER A 125 -15.33 2.04 9.99
CA SER A 125 -14.38 1.02 10.47
C SER A 125 -12.93 1.41 10.16
N THR A 126 -12.64 2.02 9.02
CA THR A 126 -11.27 2.49 8.72
C THR A 126 -10.83 3.65 9.60
N LYS A 127 -11.76 4.47 10.08
CA LYS A 127 -11.45 5.62 10.95
C LYS A 127 -10.80 5.21 12.27
N THR A 128 -11.01 3.98 12.74
CA THR A 128 -10.42 3.46 13.99
C THR A 128 -9.00 2.93 13.80
N VAL A 129 -8.53 2.74 12.57
CA VAL A 129 -7.19 2.25 12.27
C VAL A 129 -6.15 3.34 12.53
N LYS A 130 -5.12 3.01 13.31
CA LYS A 130 -3.99 3.91 13.60
C LYS A 130 -2.75 3.50 12.83
N ASN A 131 -2.18 4.43 12.08
CA ASN A 131 -0.92 4.23 11.37
C ASN A 131 0.27 4.65 12.22
N LYS A 132 1.43 4.01 12.00
CA LYS A 132 2.70 4.29 12.68
C LYS A 132 3.63 5.02 11.73
N THR A 133 3.40 6.31 11.55
CA THR A 133 4.13 7.12 10.56
C THR A 133 5.50 7.58 11.07
N LYS A 134 6.53 7.42 10.25
CA LYS A 134 7.92 7.85 10.46
C LYS A 134 8.46 8.47 9.17
N VAL A 135 9.33 9.48 9.30
CA VAL A 135 10.00 10.09 8.14
C VAL A 135 10.97 9.08 7.55
N ASN A 136 10.89 8.83 6.23
CA ASN A 136 11.88 7.97 5.58
C ASN A 136 13.09 8.81 5.20
N ILE A 137 14.23 8.41 5.74
CA ILE A 137 15.53 9.03 5.50
C ILE A 137 16.44 7.94 4.96
N LEU A 138 16.96 8.15 3.75
CA LEU A 138 18.12 7.47 3.26
C LEU A 138 19.34 8.31 3.62
N SER A 139 19.95 7.97 4.74
CA SER A 139 21.33 8.33 4.95
C SER A 139 22.19 7.26 4.29
N ALA A 140 23.11 7.66 3.42
CA ALA A 140 24.29 6.85 3.14
C ALA A 140 25.20 6.88 4.39
N THR A 141 24.65 6.49 5.54
CA THR A 141 25.43 6.35 6.77
C THR A 141 26.23 5.07 6.64
N GLU A 142 27.49 5.13 7.08
CA GLU A 142 28.34 3.96 7.27
C GLU A 142 27.57 2.83 7.98
N GLU A 143 26.68 3.16 8.92
CA GLU A 143 25.78 2.23 9.60
C GLU A 143 24.93 1.34 8.67
N THR A 144 24.33 1.91 7.63
CA THR A 144 23.47 1.15 6.71
C THR A 144 24.32 0.22 5.84
N LEU A 145 25.47 0.73 5.35
CA LEU A 145 26.43 -0.06 4.60
C LEU A 145 27.02 -1.20 5.45
N GLN A 146 27.36 -0.90 6.71
CA GLN A 146 27.86 -1.84 7.70
C GLN A 146 26.81 -2.91 8.01
N GLY A 147 25.53 -2.52 8.12
CA GLY A 147 24.40 -3.43 8.26
C GLY A 147 24.29 -4.40 7.09
N TYR A 148 24.38 -3.91 5.85
CA TYR A 148 24.40 -4.76 4.66
C TYR A 148 25.61 -5.70 4.61
N GLN A 149 26.80 -5.22 4.97
CA GLN A 149 28.01 -6.03 5.04
C GLN A 149 27.90 -7.14 6.10
N ASN A 150 27.37 -6.83 7.28
CA ASN A 150 27.16 -7.80 8.35
C ASN A 150 26.13 -8.87 7.96
N LEU A 151 25.01 -8.46 7.31
CA LEU A 151 24.02 -9.39 6.80
C LEU A 151 24.60 -10.31 5.73
N THR A 152 25.40 -9.75 4.82
CA THR A 152 26.07 -10.54 3.76
C THR A 152 26.98 -11.59 4.38
N ARG A 153 27.77 -11.22 5.40
CA ARG A 153 28.66 -12.13 6.13
C ARG A 153 27.91 -13.25 6.85
N ASP A 154 26.80 -12.94 7.52
CA ASP A 154 25.96 -13.96 8.18
C ASP A 154 25.37 -14.95 7.16
N LEU A 155 24.83 -14.44 6.05
CA LEU A 155 24.27 -15.28 4.99
C LEU A 155 25.32 -16.19 4.35
N GLU A 156 26.53 -15.68 4.08
CA GLU A 156 27.65 -16.48 3.58
C GLU A 156 28.05 -17.59 4.56
N THR A 157 28.06 -17.29 5.86
CA THR A 157 28.38 -18.26 6.91
C THR A 157 27.34 -19.38 6.94
N ARG A 158 26.06 -19.03 6.87
CA ARG A 158 24.95 -20.01 6.82
C ARG A 158 24.94 -20.83 5.54
N LEU A 159 25.36 -20.26 4.41
CA LEU A 159 25.48 -21.00 3.15
C LEU A 159 26.62 -22.02 3.21
N LYS A 160 27.78 -21.62 3.76
CA LYS A 160 28.92 -22.54 3.94
C LYS A 160 28.59 -23.69 4.88
N SER A 161 27.91 -23.42 6.01
CA SER A 161 27.51 -24.49 6.92
C SER A 161 26.49 -25.46 6.31
N ARG A 162 25.67 -25.00 5.36
CA ARG A 162 24.72 -25.83 4.58
C ARG A 162 25.36 -26.64 3.46
N GLN A 163 26.52 -26.23 2.96
CA GLN A 163 27.28 -26.98 1.93
C GLN A 163 28.17 -28.06 2.55
N LEU A 164 28.41 -27.98 3.87
CA LEU A 164 29.19 -28.95 4.65
C LEU A 164 28.30 -30.01 5.33
N SER A 165 26.98 -29.96 5.13
CA SER A 165 25.99 -30.97 5.56
C SER A 165 25.44 -31.72 4.36
#